data_AF-A0A3C1HW46-F1
#
_entry.id   AF-A0A3C1HW46-F1
#
_cell.length_a   1.000
_cell.length_b   1.000
_cell.length_c   1.000
_cell.angle_alpha   90.00
_cell.angle_beta   90.00
_cell.angle_gamma   90.00
#
_symmetry.space_group_name_H-M   'P 1'
#
loop_
_entity.id
_entity.type
_entity.pdbx_description
1 polymer ?
#
loop_
_entity_poly.entity_id
_entity_poly.type
_entity_poly.pdbx_seq_one_letter_code
_entity_poly.pdbx_strand_id
1 'polypeptide(L)'
;MCIYDSVELCAQFGRLYRWSDAMDSAGTWSENGKGCGKGKKCVYQVGWQEPRFRGVCPEGWHLPNDNEWSSLIYAVTTAVGHYDYSDAAGYLKSSTGWAKDGNGTDDYGFSALPAGCMDSWGYGGQLGLEAHFWTSTEDDEEKADKMHFTHSNDVWYMYSTDKKSGRSVRCVMD
;
A
#
# COMPACT_ATOMS: atom_id res chain seq x y z
N MET A 1 10.05 5.34 7.43
CA MET A 1 11.50 5.38 7.14
C MET A 1 11.73 5.88 5.72
N CYS A 2 12.91 6.44 5.42
CA CYS A 2 13.25 6.94 4.08
C CYS A 2 14.01 5.89 3.28
N ILE A 3 13.86 5.93 1.95
CA ILE A 3 14.59 5.04 1.04
C ILE A 3 16.07 5.42 1.09
N TYR A 4 16.95 4.45 1.34
CA TYR A 4 18.39 4.66 1.58
C TYR A 4 18.72 5.74 2.64
N ASP A 5 17.82 5.98 3.59
CA ASP A 5 17.92 7.08 4.56
C ASP A 5 18.09 8.48 3.92
N SER A 6 17.72 8.63 2.63
CA SER A 6 17.76 9.91 1.91
C SER A 6 16.46 10.68 2.07
N VAL A 7 16.58 11.92 2.54
CA VAL A 7 15.44 12.84 2.68
C VAL A 7 14.88 13.27 1.32
N GLU A 8 15.73 13.35 0.30
CA GLU A 8 15.36 13.68 -1.07
C GLU A 8 14.48 12.59 -1.68
N LEU A 9 14.88 11.31 -1.53
CA LEU A 9 14.06 10.19 -1.98
C LEU A 9 12.76 10.08 -1.18
N CYS A 10 12.78 10.44 0.09
CA CYS A 10 11.58 10.54 0.92
C CYS A 10 10.61 11.62 0.42
N ALA A 11 11.13 12.77 -0.02
CA ALA A 11 10.33 13.84 -0.59
C ALA A 11 9.75 13.44 -1.96
N GLN A 12 10.49 12.64 -2.73
CA GLN A 12 10.06 12.20 -4.06
C GLN A 12 9.07 11.03 -4.02
N PHE A 13 9.36 9.98 -3.24
CA PHE A 13 8.63 8.71 -3.25
C PHE A 13 7.74 8.50 -2.01
N GLY A 14 7.88 9.37 -1.00
CA GLY A 14 7.25 9.19 0.29
C GLY A 14 8.05 8.27 1.22
N ARG A 15 7.45 7.97 2.37
CA ARG A 15 8.02 7.10 3.41
C ARG A 15 7.52 5.67 3.25
N LEU A 16 8.37 4.73 3.64
CA LEU A 16 8.00 3.34 3.87
C LEU A 16 7.67 3.13 5.36
N TYR A 17 6.54 2.52 5.65
CA TYR A 17 6.02 2.28 7.00
C TYR A 17 6.06 0.79 7.29
N ARG A 18 6.43 0.39 8.51
CA ARG A 18 6.07 -0.96 8.98
C ARG A 18 4.57 -1.03 9.13
N TRP A 19 4.00 -2.24 9.13
CA TRP A 19 2.54 -2.36 9.23
C TRP A 19 2.00 -1.76 10.54
N SER A 20 2.74 -1.92 11.64
CA SER A 20 2.41 -1.27 12.92
C SER A 20 2.37 0.26 12.83
N ASP A 21 3.29 0.85 12.08
CA ASP A 21 3.35 2.31 11.94
C ASP A 21 2.20 2.81 11.06
N ALA A 22 1.91 2.07 9.98
CA ALA A 22 0.78 2.36 9.10
C ALA A 22 -0.53 2.29 9.88
N MET A 23 -0.73 1.25 10.69
CA MET A 23 -1.93 1.03 11.49
C MET A 23 -2.05 1.96 12.71
N ASP A 24 -1.03 2.77 13.03
CA ASP A 24 -0.97 3.54 14.28
C ASP A 24 -1.09 2.66 15.54
N SER A 25 -0.20 1.67 15.66
CA SER A 25 -0.17 0.77 16.83
C SER A 25 0.03 1.47 18.17
N ALA A 26 0.60 2.67 18.17
CA ALA A 26 0.75 3.49 19.36
C ALA A 26 -0.59 4.10 19.81
N GLY A 27 -1.58 4.16 18.93
CA GLY A 27 -2.87 4.83 19.16
C GLY A 27 -2.70 6.34 19.31
N THR A 28 -1.80 6.95 18.55
CA THR A 28 -1.48 8.38 18.63
C THR A 28 -2.57 9.23 17.99
N TRP A 29 -3.18 8.72 16.92
CA TRP A 29 -4.16 9.42 16.09
C TRP A 29 -5.54 8.74 16.09
N SER A 30 -5.61 7.45 16.40
CA SER A 30 -6.88 6.72 16.58
C SER A 30 -6.72 5.49 17.47
N GLU A 31 -7.79 5.06 18.14
CA GLU A 31 -7.73 3.86 19.01
C GLU A 31 -7.85 2.54 18.23
N ASN A 32 -8.40 2.54 17.01
CA ASN A 32 -8.74 1.31 16.27
C ASN A 32 -7.51 0.44 15.98
N GLY A 33 -6.37 1.04 15.64
CA GLY A 33 -5.15 0.30 15.34
C GLY A 33 -4.25 0.02 16.55
N LYS A 34 -4.66 0.45 17.74
CA LYS A 34 -3.81 0.40 18.94
C LYS A 34 -3.44 -1.03 19.30
N GLY A 35 -2.14 -1.29 19.32
CA GLY A 35 -1.57 -2.58 19.61
C GLY A 35 -1.71 -3.62 18.50
N CYS A 36 -2.13 -3.24 17.28
CA CYS A 36 -2.00 -4.09 16.10
C CYS A 36 -0.52 -4.21 15.72
N GLY A 37 -0.06 -5.31 15.14
CA GLY A 37 1.35 -5.42 14.77
C GLY A 37 1.83 -6.86 14.68
N LYS A 38 3.15 -7.03 14.64
CA LYS A 38 3.76 -8.36 14.60
C LYS A 38 3.66 -9.06 15.95
N GLY A 39 3.38 -10.36 15.93
CA GLY A 39 3.20 -11.21 17.12
C GLY A 39 1.89 -10.97 17.87
N LYS A 40 0.97 -10.20 17.29
CA LYS A 40 -0.33 -9.90 17.90
C LYS A 40 -1.38 -9.64 16.83
N LYS A 41 -2.46 -10.42 16.86
CA LYS A 41 -3.63 -10.15 16.02
C LYS A 41 -4.22 -8.78 16.34
N CYS A 42 -4.56 -8.05 15.30
CA CYS A 42 -5.29 -6.81 15.39
C CYS A 42 -6.70 -7.12 15.86
N VAL A 43 -7.09 -6.55 17.00
CA VAL A 43 -8.41 -6.83 17.59
C VAL A 43 -9.39 -5.78 17.10
N TYR A 44 -10.35 -6.24 16.29
CA TYR A 44 -11.43 -5.43 15.76
C TYR A 44 -12.45 -5.12 16.87
N GLN A 45 -12.47 -3.87 17.35
CA GLN A 45 -13.33 -3.45 18.47
C GLN A 45 -14.76 -3.04 18.05
N VAL A 46 -15.25 -3.39 16.85
CA VAL A 46 -16.55 -2.88 16.36
C VAL A 46 -17.39 -3.92 15.60
N GLY A 47 -18.41 -4.47 16.27
CA GLY A 47 -19.65 -4.98 15.68
C GLY A 47 -19.57 -5.84 14.40
N TRP A 48 -20.60 -5.72 13.54
CA TRP A 48 -20.78 -6.47 12.28
C TRP A 48 -20.24 -5.73 11.04
N GLN A 49 -19.47 -4.66 11.23
CA GLN A 49 -18.93 -3.84 10.15
C GLN A 49 -17.42 -4.04 10.05
N GLU A 50 -16.92 -4.10 8.81
CA GLU A 50 -15.48 -4.13 8.55
C GLU A 50 -14.83 -2.88 9.18
N PRO A 51 -13.83 -3.06 10.06
CA PRO A 51 -13.23 -1.96 10.78
C PRO A 51 -12.40 -1.08 9.85
N ARG A 52 -12.68 0.22 9.85
CA ARG A 52 -11.83 1.22 9.19
C ARG A 52 -10.74 1.67 10.15
N PHE A 53 -9.51 1.68 9.64
CA PHE A 53 -8.34 2.12 10.38
C PHE A 53 -7.85 3.43 9.82
N ARG A 54 -8.02 4.52 10.56
CA ARG A 54 -7.35 5.79 10.23
C ARG A 54 -5.85 5.55 10.04
N GLY A 55 -5.24 4.89 11.02
CA GLY A 55 -3.79 4.66 11.02
C GLY A 55 -3.02 5.97 10.95
N VAL A 56 -1.98 6.01 10.12
CA VAL A 56 -1.17 7.21 9.86
C VAL A 56 -1.85 8.24 8.95
N CYS A 57 -3.05 7.95 8.43
CA CYS A 57 -3.75 8.86 7.53
C CYS A 57 -4.27 10.13 8.24
N PRO A 58 -4.49 11.23 7.49
CA PRO A 58 -5.12 12.44 8.02
C PRO A 58 -6.52 12.17 8.60
N GLU A 59 -7.05 13.13 9.35
CA GLU A 59 -8.44 13.05 9.84
C GLU A 59 -9.43 13.07 8.66
N GLY A 60 -10.47 12.22 8.72
CA GLY A 60 -11.42 11.99 7.62
C GLY A 60 -10.92 11.03 6.54
N TRP A 61 -9.81 10.34 6.79
CA TRP A 61 -9.22 9.36 5.89
C TRP A 61 -8.83 8.08 6.63
N HIS A 62 -8.82 6.96 5.92
CA HIS A 62 -8.41 5.65 6.43
C HIS A 62 -7.46 4.92 5.48
N LEU A 63 -6.77 3.90 6.01
CA LEU A 63 -6.00 2.94 5.22
C LEU A 63 -6.95 2.03 4.45
N PRO A 64 -6.75 1.85 3.12
CA PRO A 64 -7.56 0.95 2.33
C PRO A 64 -7.40 -0.50 2.80
N ASN A 65 -8.52 -1.21 2.87
CA ASN A 65 -8.53 -2.67 2.98
C ASN A 65 -8.51 -3.34 1.59
N ASP A 66 -8.49 -4.67 1.59
CA ASP A 66 -8.42 -5.48 0.37
C ASP A 66 -9.66 -5.30 -0.54
N ASN A 67 -10.83 -5.07 0.05
CA ASN A 67 -12.06 -4.83 -0.71
C ASN A 67 -12.03 -3.48 -1.43
N GLU A 68 -11.44 -2.46 -0.82
CA GLU A 68 -11.32 -1.12 -1.41
C GLU A 68 -10.27 -1.08 -2.51
N TRP A 69 -9.15 -1.78 -2.32
CA TRP A 69 -8.19 -2.03 -3.40
C TRP A 69 -8.82 -2.79 -4.56
N SER A 70 -9.56 -3.86 -4.28
CA SER A 70 -10.28 -4.62 -5.31
C SER A 70 -11.32 -3.76 -6.03
N SER A 71 -12.01 -2.87 -5.31
CA SER A 71 -12.97 -1.93 -5.90
C SER A 71 -12.30 -0.92 -6.82
N LEU A 72 -11.12 -0.40 -6.45
CA LEU A 72 -10.31 0.48 -7.30
C LEU A 72 -9.93 -0.23 -8.61
N ILE A 73 -9.37 -1.44 -8.51
CA ILE A 73 -8.99 -2.23 -9.69
C ILE A 73 -10.19 -2.50 -10.59
N TYR A 74 -11.33 -2.89 -10.00
CA TYR A 74 -12.56 -3.14 -10.73
C TYR A 74 -13.04 -1.88 -11.47
N ALA A 75 -13.05 -0.74 -10.79
CA ALA A 75 -13.46 0.54 -11.37
C ALA A 75 -12.57 0.94 -12.56
N VAL A 76 -11.25 0.81 -12.41
CA VAL A 76 -10.29 1.11 -13.48
C VAL A 76 -10.51 0.19 -14.69
N THR A 77 -10.59 -1.11 -14.45
CA THR A 77 -10.74 -2.14 -15.50
C THR A 77 -12.05 -1.94 -16.28
N THR A 78 -13.15 -1.70 -15.58
CA THR A 78 -14.46 -1.48 -16.21
C THR A 78 -14.53 -0.18 -16.99
N ALA A 79 -13.91 0.90 -16.51
CA ALA A 79 -13.90 2.19 -17.19
C ALA A 79 -13.15 2.17 -18.53
N VAL A 80 -12.12 1.33 -18.67
CA VAL A 80 -11.39 1.15 -19.94
C VAL A 80 -12.05 0.13 -20.89
N GLY A 81 -13.15 -0.51 -20.47
CA GLY A 81 -13.89 -1.47 -21.29
C GLY A 81 -13.19 -2.82 -21.49
N HIS A 82 -12.18 -3.12 -20.68
CA HIS A 82 -11.50 -4.41 -20.71
C HIS A 82 -12.20 -5.38 -19.74
N TYR A 83 -12.30 -6.66 -20.11
CA TYR A 83 -12.79 -7.72 -19.21
C TYR A 83 -11.66 -8.44 -18.47
N ASP A 84 -10.41 -8.15 -18.85
CA ASP A 84 -9.21 -8.69 -18.21
C ASP A 84 -8.71 -7.69 -17.15
N TYR A 85 -8.79 -8.10 -15.88
CA TYR A 85 -8.36 -7.30 -14.72
C TYR A 85 -6.83 -7.13 -14.64
N SER A 86 -6.09 -7.80 -15.52
CA SER A 86 -4.63 -7.87 -15.43
C SER A 86 -3.89 -6.63 -15.96
N ASP A 87 -4.55 -5.65 -16.57
CA ASP A 87 -3.87 -4.43 -17.08
C ASP A 87 -4.08 -3.20 -16.19
N ALA A 88 -4.86 -3.32 -15.11
CA ALA A 88 -5.25 -2.20 -14.26
C ALA A 88 -4.05 -1.43 -13.67
N ALA A 89 -2.90 -2.09 -13.47
CA ALA A 89 -1.72 -1.39 -12.97
C ALA A 89 -1.16 -0.39 -13.97
N GLY A 90 -1.26 -0.65 -15.28
CA GLY A 90 -0.78 0.25 -16.33
C GLY A 90 -1.44 1.64 -16.24
N TYR A 91 -2.72 1.66 -15.90
CA TYR A 91 -3.50 2.89 -15.73
C TYR A 91 -3.30 3.61 -14.39
N LEU A 92 -2.68 2.93 -13.41
CA LEU A 92 -2.46 3.45 -12.05
C LEU A 92 -1.00 3.80 -11.76
N LYS A 93 -0.05 3.16 -12.45
CA LYS A 93 1.38 3.47 -12.36
C LYS A 93 1.64 4.90 -12.78
N SER A 94 2.54 5.58 -12.07
CA SER A 94 3.00 6.90 -12.46
C SER A 94 3.58 6.91 -13.88
N SER A 95 3.41 8.04 -14.57
CA SER A 95 3.95 8.26 -15.92
C SER A 95 5.47 8.41 -15.98
N THR A 96 6.14 8.46 -14.82
CA THR A 96 7.59 8.55 -14.69
C THR A 96 8.10 7.70 -13.52
N GLY A 97 9.41 7.44 -13.49
CA GLY A 97 10.11 6.82 -12.37
C GLY A 97 10.26 5.30 -12.46
N TRP A 98 9.47 4.61 -13.30
CA TRP A 98 9.60 3.18 -13.54
C TRP A 98 10.72 2.92 -14.55
N ALA A 99 11.55 1.91 -14.27
CA ALA A 99 12.65 1.50 -15.13
C ALA A 99 12.15 0.66 -16.32
N LYS A 100 13.02 0.49 -17.33
CA LYS A 100 12.81 -0.38 -18.50
C LYS A 100 11.47 -0.11 -19.22
N ASP A 101 11.16 1.17 -19.40
CA ASP A 101 9.94 1.64 -20.04
C ASP A 101 8.64 1.15 -19.37
N GLY A 102 8.70 0.78 -18.08
CA GLY A 102 7.56 0.25 -17.32
C GLY A 102 6.60 1.31 -16.76
N ASN A 103 6.69 2.55 -17.22
CA ASN A 103 5.81 3.64 -16.76
C ASN A 103 4.36 3.37 -17.15
N GLY A 104 3.43 3.83 -16.32
CA GLY A 104 2.01 3.79 -16.62
C GLY A 104 1.52 5.03 -17.35
N THR A 105 0.22 5.08 -17.63
CA THR A 105 -0.43 6.28 -18.17
C THR A 105 -0.90 7.22 -17.06
N ASP A 106 -1.17 6.67 -15.87
CA ASP A 106 -1.72 7.39 -14.72
C ASP A 106 -3.03 8.14 -15.03
N ASP A 107 -3.91 7.53 -15.83
CA ASP A 107 -5.13 8.16 -16.35
C ASP A 107 -6.09 8.66 -15.27
N TYR A 108 -5.96 8.13 -14.05
CA TYR A 108 -6.80 8.46 -12.90
C TYR A 108 -6.08 9.32 -11.85
N GLY A 109 -4.82 9.72 -12.08
CA GLY A 109 -4.03 10.52 -11.15
C GLY A 109 -3.69 9.82 -9.84
N PHE A 110 -3.61 8.48 -9.85
CA PHE A 110 -3.25 7.67 -8.68
C PHE A 110 -1.75 7.76 -8.38
N SER A 111 -0.94 7.88 -9.42
CA SER A 111 0.51 8.04 -9.40
C SER A 111 1.21 6.97 -8.55
N ALA A 112 1.02 5.68 -8.83
CA ALA A 112 1.76 4.64 -8.12
C ALA A 112 3.27 4.74 -8.42
N LEU A 113 4.02 5.29 -7.47
CA LEU A 113 5.46 5.49 -7.58
C LEU A 113 6.23 4.22 -7.19
N PRO A 114 7.29 3.84 -7.95
CA PRO A 114 8.06 2.62 -7.71
C PRO A 114 9.10 2.81 -6.59
N ALA A 115 8.63 3.01 -5.37
CA ALA A 115 9.45 3.23 -4.18
C ALA A 115 10.24 1.97 -3.73
N GLY A 116 9.96 0.80 -4.32
CA GLY A 116 10.44 -0.50 -3.85
C GLY A 116 9.85 -0.87 -2.50
N CYS A 117 10.58 -1.65 -1.73
CA CYS A 117 10.18 -1.99 -0.36
C CYS A 117 11.38 -2.12 0.57
N MET A 118 11.06 -2.18 1.86
CA MET A 118 12.02 -2.52 2.91
C MET A 118 11.69 -3.90 3.43
N ASP A 119 12.70 -4.75 3.59
CA ASP A 119 12.55 -6.05 4.22
C ASP A 119 12.98 -5.99 5.70
N SER A 120 13.09 -7.16 6.35
CA SER A 120 13.50 -7.23 7.76
C SER A 120 14.96 -6.85 8.02
N TRP A 121 15.79 -6.71 6.98
CA TRP A 121 17.22 -6.42 7.05
C TRP A 121 17.57 -4.99 6.63
N GLY A 122 16.64 -4.28 6.01
CA GLY A 122 16.81 -2.90 5.57
C GLY A 122 16.08 -2.66 4.27
N TYR A 123 16.44 -1.58 3.57
CA TYR A 123 15.86 -1.34 2.25
C TYR A 123 16.28 -2.48 1.30
N GLY A 124 15.30 -3.29 0.87
CA GLY A 124 15.53 -4.52 0.11
C GLY A 124 15.87 -4.28 -1.37
N GLY A 125 15.96 -3.02 -1.79
CA GLY A 125 16.13 -2.63 -3.19
C GLY A 125 14.79 -2.57 -3.93
N GLN A 126 14.86 -2.45 -5.27
CA GLN A 126 13.73 -2.33 -6.20
C GLN A 126 13.19 -0.91 -6.43
N LEU A 127 13.95 0.12 -6.08
CA LEU A 127 13.66 1.49 -6.52
C LEU A 127 13.55 1.53 -8.05
N GLY A 128 12.46 2.08 -8.57
CA GLY A 128 12.18 2.11 -10.00
C GLY A 128 11.65 0.78 -10.57
N LEU A 129 11.61 -0.30 -9.79
CA LEU A 129 11.21 -1.63 -10.28
C LEU A 129 9.85 -2.08 -9.72
N GLU A 130 9.53 -1.73 -8.48
CA GLU A 130 8.30 -2.20 -7.82
C GLU A 130 7.68 -1.09 -6.96
N ALA A 131 6.36 -1.13 -6.81
CA ALA A 131 5.61 -0.31 -5.87
C ALA A 131 4.81 -1.22 -4.95
N HIS A 132 4.94 -1.03 -3.64
CA HIS A 132 4.25 -1.82 -2.64
C HIS A 132 3.49 -0.91 -1.69
N PHE A 133 2.20 -1.20 -1.48
CA PHE A 133 1.34 -0.44 -0.58
C PHE A 133 0.74 -1.36 0.47
N TRP A 134 0.74 -0.93 1.73
CA TRP A 134 0.02 -1.66 2.76
C TRP A 134 -1.49 -1.61 2.54
N THR A 135 -2.16 -2.72 2.85
CA THR A 135 -3.59 -2.72 3.17
C THR A 135 -3.75 -2.77 4.70
N SER A 136 -4.94 -2.41 5.20
CA SER A 136 -5.29 -2.59 6.61
C SER A 136 -5.70 -4.02 6.95
N THR A 137 -5.72 -4.93 5.96
CA THR A 137 -6.16 -6.32 6.12
C THR A 137 -5.04 -7.13 6.76
N GLU A 138 -5.34 -7.78 7.88
CA GLU A 138 -4.45 -8.70 8.55
C GLU A 138 -4.65 -10.13 8.05
N ASP A 139 -3.57 -10.82 7.73
CA ASP A 139 -3.57 -12.25 7.38
C ASP A 139 -3.43 -13.09 8.66
N ASP A 140 -2.35 -12.87 9.41
CA ASP A 140 -2.09 -13.53 10.68
C ASP A 140 -1.30 -12.65 11.67
N GLU A 141 -0.83 -13.21 12.78
CA GLU A 141 -0.05 -12.48 13.79
C GLU A 141 1.25 -11.89 13.24
N GLU A 142 1.79 -12.45 12.15
CA GLU A 142 3.09 -12.12 11.57
C GLU A 142 2.98 -11.33 10.27
N LYS A 143 1.89 -11.49 9.52
CA LYS A 143 1.71 -10.99 8.16
C LYS A 143 0.44 -10.16 7.97
N ALA A 144 0.52 -9.24 7.02
CA ALA A 144 -0.60 -8.44 6.54
C ALA A 144 -0.53 -8.33 5.02
N ASP A 145 -1.66 -8.01 4.40
CA ASP A 145 -1.77 -7.91 2.96
C ASP A 145 -1.19 -6.61 2.41
N LYS A 146 -0.70 -6.69 1.17
CA LYS A 146 -0.18 -5.55 0.43
C LYS A 146 -0.64 -5.59 -1.02
N MET A 147 -0.81 -4.41 -1.59
CA MET A 147 -0.90 -4.22 -3.04
C MET A 147 0.50 -4.10 -3.64
N HIS A 148 0.73 -4.72 -4.80
CA HIS A 148 2.02 -4.79 -5.47
C HIS A 148 1.89 -4.56 -6.97
N PHE A 149 2.71 -3.65 -7.49
CA PHE A 149 2.90 -3.39 -8.92
C PHE A 149 4.37 -3.58 -9.32
N THR A 150 4.61 -4.03 -10.55
CA THR A 150 5.96 -4.29 -11.10
C THR A 150 6.20 -3.47 -12.38
N HIS A 151 7.47 -3.20 -12.69
CA HIS A 151 7.86 -2.56 -13.95
C HIS A 151 7.58 -3.45 -15.17
N SER A 152 7.52 -4.78 -14.99
CA SER A 152 7.66 -5.74 -16.10
C SER A 152 6.36 -6.03 -16.84
N ASN A 153 5.23 -5.68 -16.25
CA ASN A 153 3.90 -5.86 -16.82
C ASN A 153 2.94 -4.85 -16.16
N ASP A 154 1.69 -4.86 -16.61
CA ASP A 154 0.62 -4.00 -16.10
C ASP A 154 -0.30 -4.74 -15.13
N VAL A 155 0.20 -5.85 -14.57
CA VAL A 155 -0.48 -6.70 -13.61
C VAL A 155 -0.28 -6.19 -12.20
N TRP A 156 -1.34 -6.27 -11.42
CA TRP A 156 -1.35 -6.01 -9.99
C TRP A 156 -1.42 -7.33 -9.22
N TYR A 157 -0.89 -7.32 -8.00
CA TYR A 157 -0.92 -8.49 -7.13
C TYR A 157 -1.30 -8.06 -5.72
N MET A 158 -2.07 -8.91 -5.04
CA MET A 158 -2.39 -8.76 -3.63
C MET A 158 -2.05 -10.05 -2.90
N TYR A 159 -1.20 -9.95 -1.89
CA TYR A 159 -0.74 -11.10 -1.10
C TYR A 159 -0.09 -10.63 0.21
N SER A 160 -0.03 -11.53 1.18
CA SER A 160 0.48 -11.24 2.50
C SER A 160 2.01 -11.24 2.59
N THR A 161 2.52 -10.43 3.52
CA THR A 161 3.96 -10.32 3.76
C THR A 161 4.24 -9.90 5.21
N ASP A 162 5.49 -10.06 5.65
CA ASP A 162 5.89 -9.79 7.05
C ASP A 162 5.58 -8.33 7.44
N LYS A 163 4.91 -8.16 8.59
CA LYS A 163 4.54 -6.87 9.17
C LYS A 163 5.74 -5.99 9.55
N LYS A 164 6.94 -6.58 9.74
CA LYS A 164 8.19 -5.85 10.02
C LYS A 164 8.78 -5.14 8.81
N SER A 165 8.38 -5.55 7.62
CA SER A 165 8.87 -4.99 6.37
C SER A 165 8.14 -3.67 6.05
N GLY A 166 8.77 -2.78 5.28
CA GLY A 166 8.30 -1.39 5.11
C GLY A 166 7.73 -1.10 3.72
N ARG A 167 6.47 -0.66 3.65
CA ARG A 167 5.70 -0.43 2.40
C ARG A 167 5.15 1.00 2.40
N SER A 168 4.81 1.51 1.22
CA SER A 168 4.14 2.81 1.11
C SER A 168 2.71 2.73 1.67
N VAL A 169 2.13 3.88 1.98
CA VAL A 169 0.74 4.00 2.44
C VAL A 169 -0.03 4.86 1.45
N ARG A 170 -1.29 4.47 1.20
CA ARG A 170 -2.32 5.31 0.58
C ARG A 170 -3.46 5.46 1.56
N CYS A 171 -4.18 6.57 1.43
CA CYS A 171 -5.32 6.89 2.27
C CYS A 171 -6.55 7.05 1.39
N VAL A 172 -7.70 6.59 1.87
CA VAL A 172 -9.02 6.71 1.24
C VAL A 172 -9.88 7.62 2.10
N MET A 173 -10.65 8.51 1.48
CA MET A 173 -11.54 9.43 2.19
C MET A 173 -12.75 8.65 2.70
N ASP A 174 -13.21 8.97 3.93
CA ASP A 174 -14.32 8.28 4.59
C ASP A 174 -15.70 8.50 3.97
#